data_AF-A0A6N8UNQ1-F1
#
_entry.id   AF-A0A6N8UNQ1-F1
#
_cell.length_a   1.000
_cell.length_b   1.000
_cell.length_c   1.000
_cell.angle_alpha   90.00
_cell.angle_beta   90.00
_cell.angle_gamma   90.00
#
_symmetry.space_group_name_H-M   'P 1'
#
loop_
_entity.id
_entity.type
_entity.pdbx_description
1 polymer ?
#
loop_
_entity_poly.entity_id
_entity_poly.type
_entity_poly.pdbx_seq_one_letter_code
_entity_poly.pdbx_strand_id
1 'polypeptide(L)'
;MKKLILFAFASIITLISCEKKSTEPQVLEEPQEVIQDKEVALDHTALVNNEEVAVNQNMCKYINELKMKVDEISSSDNLDYDSAQKELQETLVNLMSSCTIAGTDGHKKLHQYLFPIKENIESLNTNQDKSFAIIKENLAHISCKE
;
A
#
# COMPACT_ATOMS: atom_id res chain seq x y z
N MET A 1 -3.81 47.45 36.40
CA MET A 1 -4.20 48.00 35.09
C MET A 1 -2.98 48.13 34.20
N LYS A 2 -2.91 47.30 33.13
CA LYS A 2 -2.02 47.36 31.94
C LYS A 2 -1.69 45.90 31.54
N LYS A 3 -1.72 45.43 30.30
CA LYS A 3 -2.23 45.86 28.98
C LYS A 3 -2.34 44.53 28.21
N LEU A 4 -3.50 44.19 27.67
CA LEU A 4 -3.69 43.04 26.76
C LEU A 4 -3.18 43.44 25.37
N ILE A 5 -2.18 42.74 24.85
CA ILE A 5 -1.66 42.95 23.50
C ILE A 5 -2.42 42.01 22.56
N LEU A 6 -3.27 42.61 21.73
CA LEU A 6 -3.89 42.01 20.55
C LEU A 6 -2.79 41.70 19.52
N PHE A 7 -2.68 40.43 19.11
CA PHE A 7 -1.98 40.06 17.88
C PHE A 7 -3.01 39.70 16.82
N ALA A 8 -3.25 40.66 15.93
CA ALA A 8 -3.93 40.45 14.66
C ALA A 8 -2.91 39.90 13.66
N PHE A 9 -3.05 38.64 13.26
CA PHE A 9 -2.29 38.07 12.15
C PHE A 9 -3.05 38.33 10.86
N ALA A 10 -2.64 39.39 10.15
CA ALA A 10 -3.07 39.68 8.80
C ALA A 10 -2.35 38.74 7.82
N SER A 11 -3.15 38.00 7.06
CA SER A 11 -2.72 37.17 5.93
C SER A 11 -2.07 38.01 4.83
N ILE A 12 -0.94 37.56 4.31
CA ILE A 12 -0.41 38.00 3.01
C ILE A 12 -0.07 36.74 2.22
N ILE A 13 -0.93 36.43 1.26
CA ILE A 13 -0.68 35.44 0.21
C ILE A 13 -0.06 36.24 -0.95
N THR A 14 1.19 35.96 -1.31
CA THR A 14 1.78 36.44 -2.57
C THR A 14 1.75 35.31 -3.59
N LEU A 15 0.85 35.44 -4.58
CA LEU A 15 0.88 34.65 -5.81
C LEU A 15 1.90 35.31 -6.75
N ILE A 16 3.05 34.67 -6.94
CA ILE A 16 3.99 35.05 -7.99
C ILE A 16 3.54 34.36 -9.28
N SER A 17 2.89 35.16 -10.14
CA SER A 17 2.65 34.85 -11.55
C SER A 17 3.99 34.83 -12.29
N CYS A 18 4.31 33.73 -12.97
CA CYS A 18 5.47 33.64 -13.85
C CYS A 18 4.97 33.48 -15.29
N GLU A 19 4.94 34.59 -16.04
CA GLU A 19 4.67 34.59 -17.48
C GLU A 19 5.97 34.41 -18.30
N LYS A 20 6.00 33.26 -18.98
CA LYS A 20 6.62 32.87 -20.26
C LYS A 20 7.70 33.77 -20.91
N LYS A 21 8.81 33.14 -21.33
CA LYS A 21 9.46 33.47 -22.61
C LYS A 21 10.06 32.24 -23.31
N SER A 22 9.59 32.06 -24.54
CA SER A 22 10.00 31.17 -25.63
C SER A 22 11.51 31.09 -25.88
N THR A 23 12.02 29.89 -26.22
CA THR A 23 13.00 29.61 -27.30
C THR A 23 13.03 28.09 -27.56
N GLU A 24 12.62 27.69 -28.76
CA GLU A 24 12.77 26.35 -29.34
C GLU A 24 14.20 26.16 -29.90
N PRO A 25 14.78 24.96 -29.77
CA PRO A 25 15.42 24.35 -30.93
C PRO A 25 14.91 22.93 -31.17
N GLN A 26 14.51 22.68 -32.41
CA GLN A 26 14.12 21.38 -32.95
C GLN A 26 15.28 20.39 -32.80
N VAL A 27 15.04 19.34 -32.00
CA VAL A 27 15.82 18.10 -32.00
C VAL A 27 14.82 16.99 -32.29
N LEU A 28 15.14 16.18 -33.30
CA LEU A 28 14.39 15.02 -33.78
C LEU A 28 13.59 14.32 -32.67
N GLU A 29 12.26 14.32 -32.81
CA GLU A 29 11.39 13.41 -32.06
C GLU A 29 11.62 11.98 -32.58
N GLU A 30 12.51 11.26 -31.90
CA GLU A 30 12.32 9.82 -31.70
C GLU A 30 10.96 9.66 -30.99
N PRO A 31 10.09 8.69 -31.35
CA PRO A 31 8.79 8.55 -30.72
C PRO A 31 9.00 8.30 -29.23
N GLN A 32 8.86 9.35 -28.41
CA GLN A 32 8.62 9.18 -26.99
C GLN A 32 7.28 8.47 -26.93
N GLU A 33 7.32 7.17 -26.61
CA GLU A 33 6.20 6.52 -25.97
C GLU A 33 5.75 7.46 -24.86
N VAL A 34 4.66 8.17 -25.13
CA VAL A 34 3.85 8.77 -24.10
C VAL A 34 3.50 7.60 -23.20
N ILE A 35 4.22 7.48 -22.08
CA ILE A 35 3.74 6.70 -20.95
C ILE A 35 2.47 7.43 -20.56
N GLN A 36 1.37 6.99 -21.18
CA GLN A 36 0.04 7.30 -20.77
C GLN A 36 0.02 6.76 -19.34
N ASP A 37 0.12 7.67 -18.37
CA ASP A 37 -0.15 7.38 -16.97
C ASP A 37 -1.47 6.61 -16.97
N LYS A 38 -1.38 5.28 -16.85
CA LYS A 38 -2.56 4.45 -16.64
C LYS A 38 -3.07 4.92 -15.30
N GLU A 39 -4.09 5.77 -15.33
CA GLU A 39 -4.86 6.13 -14.17
C GLU A 39 -5.29 4.81 -13.52
N VAL A 40 -4.65 4.46 -12.41
CA VAL A 40 -4.92 3.19 -11.75
C VAL A 40 -6.25 3.37 -11.05
N ALA A 41 -7.29 2.80 -11.65
CA ALA A 41 -8.63 2.84 -11.10
C ALA A 41 -8.63 2.27 -9.68
N LEU A 42 -9.15 3.05 -8.74
CA LEU A 42 -9.47 2.63 -7.37
C LEU A 42 -10.93 2.19 -7.32
N ASP A 43 -11.21 1.16 -8.12
CA ASP A 43 -12.54 0.62 -8.35
C ASP A 43 -12.94 -0.46 -7.34
N HIS A 44 -12.05 -0.82 -6.41
CA HIS A 44 -12.27 -1.84 -5.39
C HIS A 44 -12.17 -1.27 -3.97
N THR A 45 -12.78 -2.00 -3.02
CA THR A 45 -12.74 -1.66 -1.59
C THR A 45 -12.27 -2.86 -0.79
N ALA A 46 -11.22 -2.65 0.00
CA ALA A 46 -10.82 -3.56 1.06
C ALA A 46 -11.46 -3.12 2.38
N LEU A 47 -11.93 -4.08 3.17
CA LEU A 47 -12.20 -3.88 4.59
C LEU A 47 -10.95 -4.25 5.38
N VAL A 48 -10.40 -3.27 6.10
CA VAL A 48 -9.28 -3.43 7.03
C VAL A 48 -9.81 -3.11 8.43
N ASN A 49 -9.97 -4.14 9.26
CA ASN A 49 -10.59 -4.03 10.58
C ASN A 49 -11.94 -3.31 10.55
N ASN A 50 -12.81 -3.72 9.62
CA ASN A 50 -14.13 -3.14 9.37
C ASN A 50 -14.14 -1.70 8.82
N GLU A 51 -12.97 -1.13 8.51
CA GLU A 51 -12.86 0.17 7.85
C GLU A 51 -12.65 0.00 6.34
N GLU A 52 -13.37 0.78 5.54
CA GLU A 52 -13.25 0.73 4.08
C GLU A 52 -12.01 1.49 3.60
N VAL A 53 -11.21 0.82 2.79
CA VAL A 53 -9.97 1.31 2.19
C VAL A 53 -10.08 1.15 0.68
N ALA A 54 -9.97 2.26 -0.05
CA ALA A 54 -9.91 2.24 -1.50
C ALA A 54 -8.62 1.56 -1.98
N VAL A 55 -8.76 0.57 -2.86
CA VAL A 55 -7.68 -0.21 -3.41
C VAL A 55 -7.94 -0.46 -4.90
N ASN A 56 -6.91 -0.85 -5.65
CA ASN A 56 -7.11 -1.32 -7.02
C ASN A 56 -7.34 -2.83 -7.06
N GLN A 57 -7.81 -3.33 -8.21
CA GLN A 57 -8.07 -4.75 -8.45
C GLN A 57 -6.87 -5.67 -8.13
N ASN A 58 -5.65 -5.26 -8.49
CA ASN A 58 -4.44 -6.07 -8.27
C ASN A 58 -4.13 -6.23 -6.78
N MET A 59 -4.31 -5.17 -5.99
CA MET A 59 -4.15 -5.25 -4.54
C MET A 59 -5.14 -6.27 -3.95
N CYS A 60 -6.40 -6.25 -4.38
CA CYS A 60 -7.37 -7.24 -3.93
C CYS A 60 -7.03 -8.67 -4.35
N LYS A 61 -6.55 -8.86 -5.59
CA LYS A 61 -6.05 -10.15 -6.05
C LYS A 61 -4.97 -10.68 -5.11
N TYR A 62 -3.94 -9.90 -4.81
CA TYR A 62 -2.83 -10.37 -3.97
C TYR A 62 -3.19 -10.50 -2.49
N ILE A 63 -4.14 -9.71 -1.96
CA ILE A 63 -4.71 -9.93 -0.62
C ILE A 63 -5.39 -11.30 -0.57
N ASN A 64 -6.23 -11.62 -1.55
CA ASN A 64 -6.93 -12.90 -1.60
C ASN A 64 -5.97 -14.08 -1.81
N GLU A 65 -4.96 -13.91 -2.66
CA GLU A 65 -3.90 -14.90 -2.87
C GLU A 65 -3.11 -15.17 -1.59
N LEU A 66 -2.76 -14.13 -0.83
CA LEU A 66 -2.04 -14.26 0.43
C LEU A 66 -2.88 -15.03 1.47
N LYS A 67 -4.19 -14.77 1.54
CA LYS A 67 -5.12 -15.51 2.41
C LYS A 67 -5.22 -16.98 2.00
N MET A 68 -5.43 -17.24 0.71
CA MET A 68 -5.52 -18.59 0.15
C MET A 68 -4.26 -19.41 0.47
N LYS A 69 -3.07 -18.84 0.26
CA LYS A 69 -1.80 -19.50 0.58
C LYS A 69 -1.70 -19.84 2.07
N VAL A 70 -2.08 -18.93 2.96
CA VAL A 70 -2.09 -19.20 4.41
C VAL A 70 -3.06 -20.33 4.77
N ASP A 71 -4.20 -20.43 4.11
CA ASP A 71 -5.15 -21.52 4.34
C ASP A 71 -4.64 -22.86 3.79
N GLU A 72 -4.00 -22.87 2.62
CA GLU A 72 -3.34 -24.05 2.04
C GLU A 72 -2.20 -24.56 2.93
N ILE A 73 -1.33 -23.65 3.38
CA ILE A 73 -0.23 -23.92 4.31
C ILE A 73 -0.80 -24.48 5.62
N SER A 74 -1.85 -23.87 6.18
CA SER A 74 -2.53 -24.35 7.40
C SER A 74 -3.09 -25.77 7.29
N SER A 75 -3.40 -26.21 6.07
CA SER A 75 -4.04 -27.50 5.80
C SER A 75 -3.05 -28.60 5.42
N SER A 76 -1.75 -28.28 5.34
CA SER A 76 -0.69 -29.24 5.04
C SER A 76 -0.32 -30.07 6.26
N ASP A 77 -0.28 -31.40 6.10
CA ASP A 77 0.15 -32.34 7.14
C ASP A 77 1.66 -32.24 7.46
N ASN A 78 2.45 -31.63 6.57
CA ASN A 78 3.89 -31.46 6.76
C ASN A 78 4.30 -30.06 6.31
N LEU A 79 4.43 -29.17 7.28
CA LEU A 79 4.64 -27.76 7.03
C LEU A 79 6.12 -27.46 6.76
N ASP A 80 6.45 -27.17 5.50
CA ASP A 80 7.75 -26.64 5.11
C ASP A 80 7.76 -25.12 5.28
N TYR A 81 8.33 -24.67 6.40
CA TYR A 81 8.40 -23.26 6.74
C TYR A 81 9.30 -22.44 5.82
N ASP A 82 10.31 -23.03 5.18
CA ASP A 82 11.20 -22.32 4.26
C ASP A 82 10.47 -22.04 2.94
N SER A 83 9.77 -23.06 2.42
CA SER A 83 8.92 -22.89 1.23
C SER A 83 7.76 -21.93 1.50
N ALA A 84 7.07 -22.08 2.64
CA ALA A 84 6.00 -21.18 3.06
C ALA A 84 6.47 -19.72 3.18
N GLN A 85 7.65 -19.49 3.77
CA GLN A 85 8.22 -18.15 3.91
C GLN A 85 8.40 -17.50 2.54
N LYS A 86 9.02 -18.23 1.60
CA LYS A 86 9.30 -17.72 0.26
C LYS A 86 8.02 -17.37 -0.49
N GLU A 87 7.03 -18.26 -0.49
CA GLU A 87 5.77 -18.03 -1.20
C GLU A 87 4.96 -16.86 -0.63
N LEU A 88 4.87 -16.76 0.69
CA LEU A 88 4.17 -15.67 1.35
C LEU A 88 4.89 -14.34 1.11
N GLN A 89 6.23 -14.35 1.12
CA GLN A 89 7.04 -13.16 0.86
C GLN A 89 6.91 -12.67 -0.58
N GLU A 90 6.97 -13.56 -1.57
CA GLU A 90 6.74 -13.22 -2.98
C GLU A 90 5.35 -12.60 -3.20
N THR A 91 4.33 -13.20 -2.59
CA THR A 91 2.94 -12.69 -2.68
C THR A 91 2.80 -11.33 -2.01
N LEU A 92 3.41 -11.12 -0.85
CA LEU A 92 3.40 -9.84 -0.15
C LEU A 92 4.14 -8.75 -0.93
N VAL A 93 5.27 -9.08 -1.56
CA VAL A 93 5.99 -8.14 -2.44
C VAL A 93 5.10 -7.71 -3.60
N ASN A 94 4.42 -8.65 -4.25
CA ASN A 94 3.48 -8.34 -5.33
C ASN A 94 2.33 -7.43 -4.87
N LEU A 95 1.78 -7.68 -3.68
CA LEU A 95 0.78 -6.81 -3.05
C LEU A 95 1.33 -5.39 -2.87
N MET A 96 2.49 -5.25 -2.23
CA MET A 96 3.10 -3.95 -1.97
C MET A 96 3.44 -3.20 -3.27
N SER A 97 3.96 -3.90 -4.28
CA SER A 97 4.27 -3.33 -5.60
C SER A 97 3.04 -2.96 -6.41
N SER A 98 1.89 -3.59 -6.15
CA SER A 98 0.62 -3.22 -6.78
C SER A 98 -0.01 -1.97 -6.16
N CYS A 99 0.49 -1.48 -5.02
CA CYS A 99 0.00 -0.27 -4.40
C CYS A 99 0.46 0.96 -5.17
N THR A 100 -0.46 1.57 -5.89
CA THR A 100 -0.22 2.76 -6.72
C THR A 100 -0.66 4.05 -6.03
N ILE A 101 -1.24 3.92 -4.84
CA ILE A 101 -1.70 5.02 -4.00
C ILE A 101 -0.62 5.32 -2.98
N ALA A 102 -0.23 6.58 -2.83
CA ALA A 102 0.66 7.03 -1.76
C ALA A 102 0.00 8.12 -0.92
N GLY A 103 0.33 8.16 0.37
CA GLY A 103 -0.01 9.29 1.25
C GLY A 103 -1.46 9.39 1.74
N THR A 104 -2.40 8.58 1.24
CA THR A 104 -3.78 8.54 1.74
C THR A 104 -3.87 7.83 3.11
N ASP A 105 -4.90 8.15 3.90
CA ASP A 105 -5.11 7.49 5.19
C ASP A 105 -5.43 5.99 5.02
N GLY A 106 -6.12 5.62 3.94
CA GLY A 106 -6.36 4.22 3.57
C GLY A 106 -5.06 3.47 3.27
N HIS A 107 -4.12 4.09 2.54
CA HIS A 107 -2.80 3.52 2.28
C HIS A 107 -2.04 3.26 3.60
N LYS A 108 -2.00 4.25 4.50
CA LYS A 108 -1.32 4.10 5.80
C LYS A 108 -1.95 2.99 6.65
N LYS A 109 -3.29 2.93 6.69
CA LYS A 109 -4.02 1.88 7.41
C LYS A 109 -3.70 0.50 6.86
N LEU A 110 -3.78 0.30 5.53
CA LEU A 110 -3.44 -0.98 4.96
C LEU A 110 -2.00 -1.39 5.30
N HIS A 111 -1.03 -0.46 5.15
CA HIS A 111 0.35 -0.72 5.54
C HIS A 111 0.53 -1.03 7.03
N GLN A 112 -0.27 -0.44 7.92
CA GLN A 112 -0.24 -0.75 9.35
C GLN A 112 -0.59 -2.22 9.63
N TYR A 113 -1.50 -2.82 8.87
CA TYR A 113 -1.85 -4.24 9.01
C TYR A 113 -0.92 -5.17 8.22
N LEU A 114 -0.36 -4.70 7.10
CA LEU A 114 0.63 -5.49 6.34
C LEU A 114 2.00 -5.55 7.02
N PHE A 115 2.36 -4.56 7.82
CA PHE A 115 3.64 -4.53 8.52
C PHE A 115 3.86 -5.72 9.49
N PRO A 116 2.95 -6.03 10.44
CA PRO A 116 3.12 -7.21 11.29
C PRO A 116 3.10 -8.51 10.49
N ILE A 117 2.35 -8.57 9.39
CA ILE A 117 2.37 -9.74 8.49
C ILE A 117 3.77 -9.91 7.88
N LYS A 118 4.37 -8.82 7.37
CA LYS A 118 5.73 -8.81 6.82
C LYS A 118 6.76 -9.32 7.83
N GLU A 119 6.76 -8.76 9.04
CA GLU A 119 7.74 -9.12 10.09
C GLU A 119 7.65 -10.61 10.46
N ASN A 120 6.44 -11.16 10.50
CA ASN A 120 6.23 -12.56 10.84
C ASN A 120 6.52 -13.50 9.67
N ILE A 121 6.31 -13.07 8.41
CA ILE A 121 6.80 -13.80 7.24
C ILE A 121 8.34 -13.88 7.28
N GLU A 122 9.02 -12.77 7.55
CA GLU A 122 10.49 -12.73 7.66
C GLU A 122 11.01 -13.58 8.83
N SER A 123 10.21 -13.75 9.88
CA SER A 123 10.53 -14.55 11.06
C SER A 123 10.00 -15.99 11.00
N LEU A 124 9.45 -16.44 9.87
CA LEU A 124 8.74 -17.72 9.80
C LEU A 124 9.68 -18.93 10.00
N ASN A 125 10.90 -18.85 9.49
CA ASN A 125 11.92 -19.89 9.70
C ASN A 125 12.49 -19.95 11.14
N THR A 126 12.29 -18.89 11.92
CA THR A 126 12.87 -18.75 13.27
C THR A 126 11.84 -19.00 14.36
N ASN A 127 10.62 -18.47 14.17
CA ASN A 127 9.53 -18.51 15.15
C ASN A 127 8.30 -19.31 14.66
N GLN A 128 8.39 -19.95 13.48
CA GLN A 128 7.51 -21.01 12.98
C GLN A 128 6.03 -20.82 13.34
N ASP A 129 5.44 -21.73 14.13
CA ASP A 129 4.01 -21.74 14.48
C ASP A 129 3.53 -20.40 15.05
N LYS A 130 4.37 -19.72 15.85
CA LYS A 130 4.04 -18.42 16.44
C LYS A 130 3.94 -17.35 15.38
N SER A 131 4.92 -17.27 14.49
CA SER A 131 4.87 -16.33 13.35
C SER A 131 3.66 -16.62 12.47
N PHE A 132 3.42 -17.90 12.19
CA PHE A 132 2.31 -18.33 11.34
C PHE A 132 0.94 -17.97 11.93
N ALA A 133 0.77 -18.17 13.24
CA ALA A 133 -0.45 -17.79 13.94
C ALA A 133 -0.73 -16.27 13.84
N ILE A 134 0.31 -15.44 14.00
CA ILE A 134 0.19 -13.98 13.90
C ILE A 134 -0.15 -13.55 12.46
N ILE A 135 0.46 -14.18 11.45
CA ILE A 135 0.12 -13.94 10.03
C ILE A 135 -1.37 -14.21 9.81
N LYS A 136 -1.85 -15.38 10.26
CA LYS A 136 -3.24 -15.80 10.11
C LYS A 136 -4.22 -14.85 10.81
N GLU A 137 -3.91 -14.46 12.05
CA GLU A 137 -4.71 -13.52 12.83
C GLU A 137 -4.84 -12.16 12.12
N ASN A 138 -3.72 -11.57 11.69
CA ASN A 138 -3.75 -10.27 11.02
C ASN A 138 -4.49 -10.32 9.67
N LEU A 139 -4.33 -11.40 8.90
CA LEU A 139 -5.05 -11.58 7.64
C LEU A 139 -6.55 -11.80 7.81
N ALA A 140 -7.01 -12.26 8.97
CA ALA A 140 -8.44 -12.38 9.25
C ALA A 140 -9.14 -11.01 9.31
N HIS A 141 -8.40 -9.95 9.61
CA HIS A 141 -8.92 -8.58 9.66
C HIS A 141 -8.92 -7.85 8.31
N ILE A 142 -8.43 -8.49 7.24
CA ILE A 142 -8.37 -7.93 5.90
C ILE A 142 -9.26 -8.75 4.97
N SER A 143 -10.16 -8.10 4.24
CA SER A 143 -10.95 -8.73 3.17
C SER A 143 -11.16 -7.76 2.03
N CYS A 144 -11.29 -8.26 0.81
CA CYS A 144 -11.74 -7.47 -0.33
C CYS A 144 -13.19 -7.80 -0.67
N LYS A 145 -13.97 -6.78 -1.01
CA LYS A 145 -15.26 -6.94 -1.66
C LYS A 145 -15.02 -6.94 -3.17
N GLU A 146 -15.59 -7.93 -3.87
CA GLU A 146 -15.73 -7.90 -5.33
C GLU A 146 -16.84 -6.92 -5.76
#